data_AF-A0A9X3HQD7-F1
#
_entry.id   AF-A0A9X3HQD7-F1
#
_cell.length_a   1.000
_cell.length_b   1.000
_cell.length_c   1.000
_cell.angle_alpha   90.00
_cell.angle_beta   90.00
_cell.angle_gamma   90.00
#
_symmetry.space_group_name_H-M   'P 1'
#
loop_
_entity.id
_entity.type
_entity.pdbx_description
1 polymer ?
#
loop_
_entity_poly.entity_id
_entity_poly.type
_entity_poly.pdbx_seq_one_letter_code
_entity_poly.pdbx_strand_id
1 'polypeptide(L)' 'TKPQFNMLHLILPFSHEEAVELQRTFATEKGIWLGNPQVTAHPNQSVIEWYVGDNLLDIEDDELRSFFTELLHGFK' A
#
# COMPACT_ATOMS: atom_id res chain seq x y z
N THR A 1 -15.25 10.27 -14.93
CA THR A 1 -15.83 9.92 -13.62
C THR A 1 -14.79 10.19 -12.55
N LYS A 2 -15.18 10.74 -11.39
CA LYS A 2 -14.27 10.93 -10.24
C LYS A 2 -14.76 10.06 -9.07
N PRO A 3 -13.85 9.51 -8.25
CA PRO A 3 -14.23 8.84 -7.01
C PRO A 3 -15.09 9.78 -6.15
N GLN A 4 -16.15 9.24 -5.52
CA GLN A 4 -17.01 10.01 -4.60
C GLN A 4 -16.49 9.98 -3.17
N PHE A 5 -15.51 9.12 -2.89
CA PHE A 5 -14.87 8.96 -1.59
C PHE A 5 -13.36 8.99 -1.79
N ASN A 6 -12.66 9.46 -0.76
CA ASN A 6 -11.21 9.44 -0.69
C ASN A 6 -10.66 8.08 -0.22
N MET A 7 -11.53 7.10 0.04
CA MET A 7 -11.16 5.73 0.38
C MET A 7 -11.17 4.83 -0.85
N LEU A 8 -10.16 3.98 -0.97
CA LEU A 8 -10.08 2.92 -1.96
C LEU A 8 -9.57 1.61 -1.35
N HIS A 9 -10.02 0.49 -1.90
CA HIS A 9 -9.40 -0.81 -1.64
C HIS A 9 -8.28 -1.07 -2.64
N LEU A 10 -7.08 -1.31 -2.15
CA LEU A 10 -5.96 -1.81 -2.94
C LEU A 10 -5.90 -3.33 -2.80
N ILE A 11 -6.11 -4.05 -3.90
CA ILE A 11 -5.92 -5.50 -3.97
C ILE A 11 -4.47 -5.76 -4.35
N LEU A 12 -3.72 -6.40 -3.45
CA LEU A 12 -2.30 -6.64 -3.63
C LEU A 12 -2.01 -8.08 -4.05
N PRO A 13 -1.02 -8.32 -4.92
CA PRO A 13 -0.65 -9.66 -5.38
C PRO A 13 0.28 -10.39 -4.38
N PHE A 14 0.06 -10.18 -3.08
CA PHE A 14 0.86 -10.74 -2.00
C PHE A 14 -0.05 -11.44 -1.01
N SER A 15 0.43 -12.52 -0.39
CA SER A 15 -0.20 -13.07 0.81
C SER A 15 -0.30 -12.01 1.92
N HIS A 16 -1.18 -12.24 2.89
CA HIS A 16 -1.31 -11.34 4.04
C HIS A 16 0.02 -11.20 4.82
N GLU A 17 0.77 -12.29 4.96
CA GLU A 17 2.06 -12.30 5.67
C GLU A 17 3.11 -11.45 4.95
N GLU A 18 3.27 -11.65 3.64
CA GLU A 18 4.16 -10.83 2.80
C GLU A 18 3.75 -9.34 2.84
N ALA A 19 2.45 -9.04 2.76
CA ALA A 19 1.98 -7.65 2.79
C ALA A 19 2.24 -6.97 4.15
N VAL A 20 2.13 -7.70 5.27
CA VAL A 20 2.47 -7.17 6.61
C VAL A 20 3.96 -6.91 6.73
N GLU A 21 4.80 -7.79 6.18
CA GLU A 21 6.25 -7.59 6.16
C GLU A 21 6.63 -6.37 5.33
N LEU A 22 6.12 -6.26 4.10
CA LEU A 22 6.34 -5.11 3.22
C LEU A 22 5.91 -3.80 3.90
N GLN A 23 4.72 -3.77 4.49
CA GLN A 23 4.23 -2.59 5.20
C GLN A 23 5.19 -2.19 6.34
N ARG A 24 5.67 -3.15 7.12
CA ARG A 24 6.61 -2.86 8.22
C ARG A 24 7.93 -2.31 7.69
N THR A 25 8.44 -2.89 6.60
CA THR A 25 9.68 -2.44 5.97
C THR A 25 9.54 -1.00 5.46
N PHE A 26 8.49 -0.69 4.70
CA PHE A 26 8.25 0.69 4.25
C PHE A 26 8.04 1.68 5.41
N ALA A 27 7.32 1.28 6.45
CA ALA A 27 7.12 2.13 7.62
C ALA A 27 8.43 2.41 8.36
N THR A 28 9.32 1.41 8.45
CA THR A 28 10.60 1.53 9.18
C THR A 28 11.67 2.26 8.37
N GLU A 29 11.79 1.94 7.08
CA GLU A 29 12.88 2.45 6.23
C GLU A 29 12.56 3.76 5.53
N LYS A 30 11.28 4.00 5.23
CA LYS A 30 10.82 5.17 4.45
C LYS A 30 9.90 6.09 5.24
N GLY A 31 9.45 5.68 6.42
CA GLY A 31 8.42 6.42 7.17
C GLY A 31 7.03 6.39 6.51
N ILE A 32 6.83 5.53 5.49
CA ILE A 32 5.56 5.42 4.77
C ILE A 32 4.77 4.24 5.31
N TRP A 33 3.62 4.52 5.91
CA TRP A 33 2.70 3.49 6.37
C TRP A 33 1.62 3.22 5.33
N LEU A 34 1.71 2.08 4.63
CA LEU A 34 0.81 1.71 3.52
C LEU A 34 -0.64 1.44 3.96
N GLY A 35 -0.86 1.09 5.23
CA GLY A 35 -2.15 0.72 5.79
C GLY A 35 -2.10 -0.62 6.52
N ASN A 36 -3.27 -1.20 6.82
CA ASN A 36 -3.37 -2.49 7.48
C ASN A 36 -3.82 -3.59 6.50
N PRO A 37 -2.91 -4.48 6.04
CA PRO A 37 -3.28 -5.62 5.21
C PRO A 37 -4.33 -6.50 5.89
N GLN A 38 -5.25 -7.02 5.08
CA GLN A 38 -6.29 -7.95 5.50
C GLN A 38 -6.25 -9.20 4.62
N VAL A 39 -6.61 -10.34 5.22
CA VAL A 39 -6.76 -11.61 4.51
C VAL A 39 -7.90 -11.53 3.50
N THR A 40 -7.71 -12.17 2.35
CA THR A 40 -8.77 -12.37 1.35
C THR A 40 -9.06 -13.86 1.19
N ALA A 41 -9.99 -14.21 0.30
CA ALA A 41 -10.28 -15.60 -0.02
C ALA A 41 -9.15 -16.31 -0.79
N HIS A 42 -8.25 -15.55 -1.44
CA HIS A 42 -7.14 -16.10 -2.20
C HIS A 42 -5.84 -16.02 -1.37
N PRO A 43 -5.11 -17.13 -1.15
CA PRO A 43 -3.98 -17.17 -0.20
C PRO A 43 -2.82 -16.25 -0.60
N ASN A 44 -2.62 -16.01 -1.90
CA ASN A 44 -1.58 -15.11 -2.41
C ASN A 44 -2.15 -13.72 -2.75
N GLN A 45 -3.19 -13.29 -2.02
CA GLN A 45 -3.81 -11.98 -2.20
C GLN A 45 -4.19 -11.41 -0.84
N SER A 46 -3.96 -10.11 -0.70
CA SER A 46 -4.33 -9.31 0.45
C SER A 46 -5.03 -8.05 -0.03
N VAL A 47 -5.76 -7.40 0.87
CA VAL A 47 -6.41 -6.12 0.60
C VAL A 47 -6.01 -5.11 1.65
N ILE A 48 -5.82 -3.86 1.23
CA ILE A 48 -5.64 -2.72 2.12
C ILE A 48 -6.76 -1.72 1.84
N GLU A 49 -7.40 -1.24 2.90
CA GLU A 49 -8.24 -0.04 2.84
C GLU A 49 -7.34 1.19 3.00
N TRP A 50 -7.33 2.04 1.98
CA TRP A 50 -6.43 3.18 1.91
C TRP A 50 -7.21 4.48 1.77
N TYR A 51 -6.78 5.50 2.51
CA TYR A 51 -7.43 6.80 2.59
C TYR A 51 -6.51 7.88 2.03
N VAL A 52 -7.02 8.66 1.08
CA VAL A 52 -6.37 9.87 0.57
C VAL A 52 -6.71 11.01 1.54
N GLY A 53 -5.80 11.28 2.47
CA GLY A 53 -5.87 12.40 3.42
C GLY A 53 -4.63 13.29 3.33
N ASP A 54 -4.50 14.23 4.28
CA ASP A 54 -3.46 15.26 4.24
C ASP A 54 -2.03 14.70 4.10
N ASN A 55 -1.70 13.61 4.82
CA ASN A 55 -0.39 12.98 4.73
C ASN A 55 -0.06 12.44 3.32
N LEU A 56 -1.08 11.97 2.58
CA LEU A 56 -0.90 11.51 1.20
C LEU A 56 -0.97 12.66 0.19
N LEU A 57 -1.52 13.82 0.57
CA LEU A 57 -1.47 15.02 -0.26
C LEU A 57 -0.13 15.76 -0.12
N ASP A 58 0.59 15.54 0.98
CA ASP A 58 1.89 16.15 1.28
C ASP A 58 3.09 15.34 0.72
N ILE A 59 2.86 14.11 0.25
CA ILE A 59 3.90 13.32 -0.44
C ILE A 59 4.04 13.80 -1.89
N GLU A 60 5.27 13.92 -2.37
CA GLU A 60 5.52 14.29 -3.75
C GLU A 60 5.12 13.15 -4.71
N ASP A 61 4.58 13.53 -5.87
CA ASP A 61 4.09 12.60 -6.90
C ASP A 61 5.14 11.55 -7.30
N ASP A 62 6.41 11.96 -7.43
CA ASP A 62 7.52 11.09 -7.80
C ASP A 62 7.91 10.13 -6.67
N GLU A 63 7.82 10.57 -5.41
CA GLU A 63 8.06 9.72 -4.24
C GLU A 63 6.98 8.63 -4.15
N LEU A 64 5.72 9.00 -4.35
CA LEU A 64 4.62 8.04 -4.36
C LEU A 64 4.74 7.03 -5.51
N ARG A 65 5.17 7.47 -6.70
CA ARG A 65 5.45 6.57 -7.84
C ARG A 65 6.62 5.64 -7.56
N SER A 66 7.69 6.12 -6.93
CA SER A 66 8.83 5.28 -6.52
C SER A 66 8.38 4.23 -5.52
N PHE A 67 7.59 4.63 -4.52
CA PHE A 67 7.00 3.72 -3.54
C PHE A 67 6.23 2.57 -4.20
N PHE A 68 5.32 2.85 -5.14
CA PHE A 68 4.58 1.80 -5.84
C PHE A 68 5.45 0.94 -6.75
N THR A 69 6.48 1.53 -7.36
CA THR A 69 7.46 0.78 -8.17
C THR A 69 8.23 -0.19 -7.28
N GLU A 70 8.72 0.27 -6.13
CA GLU A 70 9.39 -0.56 -5.12
C GLU A 70 8.45 -1.64 -4.59
N LEU A 71 7.20 -1.31 -4.25
CA LEU A 71 6.21 -2.26 -3.77
C LEU A 71 5.93 -3.40 -4.77
N LEU A 72 5.88 -3.10 -6.07
CA LEU A 72 5.56 -4.09 -7.11
C LEU A 72 6.79 -4.86 -7.63
N HIS A 73 7.99 -4.33 -7.44
CA HIS A 73 9.22 -4.87 -8.02
C HIS A 73 10.32 -5.25 -7.01
N GLY A 74 10.16 -4.95 -5.72
CA GLY A 74 11.07 -5.32 -4.63
C GLY A 74 10.29 -5.97 -3.48
N PHE A 75 10.77 -7.03 -2.84
CA PHE A 75 12.15 -7.39 -2.53
C PHE A 75 12.55 -8.73 -3.19
N LYS A 76 13.74 -8.79 -3.79
CA LYS A 76 14.45 -10.05 -4.09
C LYS A 76 15.49 -10.31 -3.02
#